data_AF-A0A7S2QL39-F1
#
_entry.id   AF-A0A7S2QL39-F1
#
_cell.length_a   1.000
_cell.length_b   1.000
_cell.length_c   1.000
_cell.angle_alpha   90.00
_cell.angle_beta   90.00
_cell.angle_gamma   90.00
#
_symmetry.space_group_name_H-M   'P 1'
#
loop_
_entity.id
_entity.type
_entity.pdbx_description
1 polymer ?
#
loop_
_entity_poly.entity_id
_entity_poly.type
_entity_poly.pdbx_seq_one_letter_code
_entity_poly.pdbx_strand_id
1 'polypeptide(L)'
;MVLLRELEVSAHKVPNPTEYIKKAIGLAGEDDVQIPLGSDDSSVARHITSLNQGGGLAKPIDYGEVGKDLARIGEEDALKLLQEVAKKGASVKDPTGFIKFKLKAKLASLGSVQEDPCENTKILKRVEWLNDFGGLAQDIDYNRVVAPLESAGVESSMTILKELEDKRDSIADPTAFILGAVKASWKRAASLKQTPTRTPKAEVSSTARGKAQSGAADLRALSGFMSFLQRSPRVRKPVDFGEVASALEALGSRRALQVIQQMQEKGLG
;
A
#
# COMPACT_ATOMS: atom_id res chain seq x y z
N MET A 1 22.63 -14.50 0.16
CA MET A 1 23.75 -14.24 1.10
C MET A 1 24.90 -15.24 0.96
N VAL A 2 24.70 -16.51 0.58
CA VAL A 2 25.79 -17.50 0.46
C VAL A 2 26.67 -17.30 -0.79
N LEU A 3 26.06 -17.01 -1.95
CA LEU A 3 26.77 -16.88 -3.24
C LEU A 3 27.83 -15.78 -3.30
N LEU A 4 27.64 -14.65 -2.60
CA LEU A 4 28.59 -13.53 -2.63
C LEU A 4 29.88 -13.85 -1.87
N ARG A 5 29.76 -14.60 -0.76
CA ARG A 5 30.91 -15.00 0.06
C ARG A 5 31.75 -16.07 -0.62
N GLU A 6 31.10 -16.96 -1.39
CA GLU A 6 31.78 -17.98 -2.18
C GLU A 6 32.46 -17.41 -3.43
N LEU A 7 31.88 -16.37 -4.05
CA LEU A 7 32.51 -15.59 -5.12
C LEU A 7 33.74 -14.82 -4.64
N GLU A 8 33.70 -14.23 -3.45
CA GLU A 8 34.87 -13.53 -2.87
C GLU A 8 36.04 -14.48 -2.66
N VAL A 9 35.78 -15.68 -2.16
CA VAL A 9 36.80 -16.72 -1.95
C VAL A 9 37.30 -17.32 -3.27
N SER A 10 36.47 -17.34 -4.31
CA SER A 10 36.78 -18.02 -5.59
C SER A 10 37.14 -17.08 -6.74
N ALA A 11 37.13 -15.76 -6.54
CA ALA A 11 37.28 -14.74 -7.59
C ALA A 11 38.56 -14.88 -8.42
N HIS A 12 39.65 -15.37 -7.82
CA HIS A 12 40.93 -15.57 -8.48
C HIS A 12 40.98 -16.83 -9.37
N LYS A 13 39.99 -17.73 -9.27
CA LYS A 13 39.89 -18.98 -10.06
C LYS A 13 38.90 -18.90 -11.22
N VAL A 14 38.11 -17.83 -11.30
CA VAL A 14 37.09 -17.67 -12.34
C VAL A 14 37.62 -16.70 -13.40
N PRO A 15 37.96 -17.19 -14.61
CA PRO A 15 38.57 -16.36 -15.66
C PRO A 15 37.67 -15.21 -16.13
N ASN A 16 36.36 -15.34 -15.95
CA ASN A 16 35.38 -14.31 -16.27
C ASN A 16 34.22 -14.31 -15.26
N PRO A 17 34.29 -13.49 -14.19
CA PRO A 17 33.28 -13.48 -13.13
C PRO A 17 31.88 -13.08 -13.65
N THR A 18 31.81 -12.31 -14.74
CA THR A 18 30.56 -11.87 -15.36
C THR A 18 29.77 -13.03 -15.98
N GLU A 19 30.45 -13.93 -16.70
CA GLU A 19 29.84 -15.16 -17.26
C GLU A 19 29.35 -16.10 -16.15
N TYR A 20 30.14 -16.24 -15.09
CA TYR A 20 29.79 -17.09 -13.94
C TYR A 20 28.55 -16.56 -13.21
N ILE A 21 28.47 -15.24 -12.97
CA ILE A 21 27.28 -14.61 -12.36
C ILE A 21 26.06 -14.77 -13.27
N LYS A 22 26.19 -14.60 -14.60
CA LYS A 22 25.09 -14.83 -15.55
C LYS A 22 24.60 -16.27 -15.53
N LYS A 23 25.51 -17.24 -15.51
CA LYS A 23 25.18 -18.67 -15.45
C LYS A 23 24.56 -19.06 -14.10
N ALA A 24 25.07 -18.51 -13.00
CA ALA A 24 24.53 -18.73 -11.66
C ALA A 24 23.14 -18.10 -11.49
N ILE A 25 22.89 -16.93 -12.09
CA ILE A 25 21.56 -16.30 -12.12
C ILE A 25 20.61 -17.09 -13.01
N GLY A 26 21.07 -17.61 -14.15
CA GLY A 26 20.26 -18.49 -15.01
C GLY A 26 19.86 -19.79 -14.31
N LEU A 27 20.79 -20.42 -13.59
CA LEU A 27 20.52 -21.62 -12.77
C LEU A 27 19.65 -21.32 -11.55
N ALA A 28 19.82 -20.15 -10.90
CA ALA A 28 19.01 -19.74 -9.76
C ALA A 28 17.62 -19.19 -10.16
N GLY A 29 17.40 -18.92 -11.45
CA GLY A 29 16.12 -18.44 -11.98
C GLY A 29 15.12 -19.55 -12.34
N GLU A 30 15.58 -20.80 -12.46
CA GLU A 30 14.74 -21.96 -12.79
C GLU A 30 14.63 -23.00 -11.66
N ASP A 31 15.27 -22.77 -10.51
CA ASP A 31 14.76 -23.32 -9.25
C ASP A 31 13.50 -22.52 -8.87
N ASP A 32 12.43 -22.73 -9.66
CA ASP A 32 11.11 -22.90 -9.06
C ASP A 32 11.33 -24.00 -8.02
N VAL A 33 11.69 -23.58 -6.80
CA VAL A 33 11.58 -24.41 -5.63
C VAL A 33 10.15 -24.90 -5.71
N GLN A 34 9.97 -26.13 -6.17
CA GLN A 34 8.79 -26.92 -5.89
C GLN A 34 8.85 -27.07 -4.37
N ILE A 35 8.44 -26.01 -3.67
CA ILE A 35 7.98 -26.07 -2.31
C ILE A 35 6.94 -27.17 -2.44
N PRO A 36 7.17 -28.35 -1.86
CA PRO A 36 6.24 -29.46 -1.96
C PRO A 36 4.89 -28.84 -1.64
N LEU A 37 4.00 -28.80 -2.64
CA LEU A 37 2.66 -28.23 -2.49
C LEU A 37 2.12 -28.91 -1.24
N GLY A 38 2.01 -28.11 -0.19
CA GLY A 38 2.10 -28.58 1.19
C GLY A 38 1.14 -29.74 1.39
N SER A 39 1.57 -30.73 2.18
CA SER A 39 0.66 -31.70 2.77
C SER A 39 -0.65 -31.00 3.12
N ASP A 40 -1.79 -31.55 2.70
CA ASP A 40 -3.15 -31.02 2.93
C ASP A 40 -3.46 -30.69 4.42
N ASP A 41 -2.53 -31.01 5.31
CA ASP A 41 -2.49 -30.75 6.74
C ASP A 41 -2.08 -29.33 7.18
N SER A 42 -1.98 -28.35 6.29
CA SER A 42 -1.74 -26.97 6.74
C SER A 42 -2.85 -26.52 7.71
N SER A 43 -2.50 -25.82 8.79
CA SER A 43 -3.49 -25.32 9.76
C SER A 43 -4.54 -24.43 9.09
N VAL A 44 -4.15 -23.72 8.02
CA VAL A 44 -5.03 -22.90 7.17
C VAL A 44 -6.08 -23.76 6.47
N ALA A 45 -5.69 -24.88 5.86
CA ALA A 45 -6.62 -25.81 5.18
C ALA A 45 -7.60 -26.46 6.17
N ARG A 46 -7.12 -26.88 7.34
CA ARG A 46 -7.96 -27.42 8.42
C ARG A 46 -8.97 -26.38 8.91
N HIS A 47 -8.54 -25.12 9.06
CA HIS A 47 -9.42 -24.04 9.49
C HIS A 47 -10.51 -23.72 8.45
N ILE A 48 -10.16 -23.67 7.16
CA ILE A 48 -11.13 -23.49 6.07
C ILE A 48 -12.14 -24.65 6.04
N THR A 49 -11.67 -25.89 6.20
CA THR A 49 -12.53 -27.07 6.27
C THR A 49 -13.52 -26.96 7.43
N SER A 50 -13.05 -26.54 8.60
CA SER A 50 -13.90 -26.31 9.78
C SER A 50 -14.94 -25.21 9.53
N LEU A 51 -14.57 -24.09 8.91
CA LEU A 51 -15.51 -23.01 8.56
C LEU A 51 -16.57 -23.45 7.54
N ASN A 52 -16.18 -24.25 6.55
CA ASN A 52 -17.10 -24.79 5.55
C ASN A 52 -18.07 -25.81 6.17
N GLN A 53 -17.63 -26.62 7.12
CA GLN A 53 -18.47 -27.59 7.84
C GLN A 53 -19.38 -26.93 8.88
N GLY A 54 -18.96 -25.81 9.48
CA GLY A 54 -19.70 -25.11 10.52
C GLY A 54 -21.01 -24.45 10.07
N GLY A 55 -21.25 -24.34 8.76
CA GLY A 55 -22.50 -23.82 8.19
C GLY A 55 -22.76 -22.32 8.43
N GLY A 56 -21.79 -21.59 8.98
CA GLY A 56 -21.91 -20.15 9.28
C GLY A 56 -21.64 -19.21 8.10
N LEU A 57 -21.27 -19.75 6.93
CA LEU A 57 -20.93 -18.99 5.73
C LEU A 57 -22.07 -19.06 4.70
N ALA A 58 -22.26 -17.98 3.94
CA ALA A 58 -23.27 -17.96 2.87
C ALA A 58 -22.96 -18.92 1.72
N LYS A 59 -21.66 -19.16 1.46
CA LYS A 59 -21.14 -20.13 0.49
C LYS A 59 -19.86 -20.78 1.06
N PRO A 60 -19.53 -22.02 0.69
CA PRO A 60 -18.25 -22.61 1.08
C PRO A 60 -17.07 -21.87 0.43
N ILE A 61 -15.97 -21.76 1.17
CA ILE A 61 -14.70 -21.20 0.68
C ILE A 61 -14.00 -22.23 -0.21
N ASP A 62 -13.61 -21.83 -1.42
CA ASP A 62 -12.83 -22.66 -2.33
C ASP A 62 -11.33 -22.53 -2.03
N TYR A 63 -10.77 -23.55 -1.35
CA TYR A 63 -9.35 -23.58 -1.00
C TYR A 63 -8.43 -23.58 -2.23
N GLY A 64 -8.84 -24.17 -3.36
CA GLY A 64 -8.03 -24.24 -4.57
C GLY A 64 -7.74 -22.85 -5.14
N GLU A 65 -8.68 -21.92 -4.96
CA GLU A 65 -8.54 -20.56 -5.46
C GLU A 65 -7.73 -19.63 -4.54
N VAL A 66 -7.80 -19.83 -3.22
CA VAL A 66 -7.17 -18.91 -2.24
C VAL A 66 -5.90 -19.48 -1.59
N GLY A 67 -5.70 -20.80 -1.65
CA GLY A 67 -4.64 -21.50 -0.90
C GLY A 67 -3.23 -21.02 -1.24
N LYS A 68 -2.95 -20.80 -2.53
CA LYS A 68 -1.64 -20.31 -3.00
C LYS A 68 -1.31 -18.91 -2.46
N ASP A 69 -2.29 -18.01 -2.47
CA ASP A 69 -2.10 -16.64 -2.01
C ASP A 69 -2.10 -16.54 -0.48
N LEU A 70 -2.87 -17.38 0.22
CA LEU A 70 -2.80 -17.53 1.67
C LEU A 70 -1.41 -18.02 2.12
N ALA A 71 -0.81 -18.97 1.40
CA ALA A 71 0.55 -19.44 1.68
C ALA A 71 1.59 -18.32 1.50
N ARG A 72 1.41 -17.43 0.50
CA ARG A 72 2.31 -16.31 0.22
C ARG A 72 2.32 -15.24 1.31
N ILE A 73 1.18 -14.94 1.94
CA ILE A 73 1.11 -13.96 3.04
C ILE A 73 1.59 -14.53 4.39
N GLY A 74 1.77 -15.85 4.48
CA GLY A 74 2.14 -16.55 5.71
C GLY A 74 0.95 -16.99 6.54
N GLU A 75 1.15 -18.04 7.35
CA GLU A 75 0.11 -18.72 8.12
C GLU A 75 -0.59 -17.81 9.14
N GLU A 76 0.15 -16.98 9.88
CA GLU A 76 -0.41 -16.12 10.92
C GLU A 76 -1.39 -15.10 10.34
N ASP A 77 -1.00 -14.42 9.25
CA ASP A 77 -1.84 -13.43 8.58
C ASP A 77 -3.03 -14.10 7.87
N ALA A 78 -2.83 -15.29 7.31
CA ALA A 78 -3.91 -16.09 6.73
C ALA A 78 -4.97 -16.47 7.77
N LEU A 79 -4.58 -16.94 8.95
CA LEU A 79 -5.50 -17.30 10.03
C LEU A 79 -6.26 -16.07 10.56
N LYS A 80 -5.58 -14.93 10.73
CA LYS A 80 -6.26 -13.66 11.10
C LYS A 80 -7.33 -13.27 10.07
N LEU A 81 -7.03 -13.43 8.79
CA LEU A 81 -7.97 -13.13 7.71
C LEU A 81 -9.18 -14.06 7.74
N LEU A 82 -8.96 -15.37 7.90
CA LEU A 82 -10.05 -16.35 8.01
C LEU A 82 -10.89 -16.13 9.27
N GLN A 83 -10.28 -15.69 10.38
CA GLN A 83 -11.01 -15.31 11.59
C GLN A 83 -11.89 -14.07 11.37
N GLU A 84 -11.48 -13.11 10.53
CA GLU A 84 -12.31 -11.98 10.13
C GLU A 84 -13.54 -12.45 9.33
N VAL A 85 -13.35 -13.39 8.39
CA VAL A 85 -14.45 -14.00 7.62
C VAL A 85 -15.42 -14.73 8.54
N ALA A 86 -14.90 -15.54 9.47
CA ALA A 86 -15.69 -16.26 10.45
C ALA A 86 -16.54 -15.32 11.32
N LYS A 87 -15.98 -14.17 11.74
CA LYS A 87 -16.71 -13.15 12.52
C LYS A 87 -17.84 -12.50 11.73
N LYS A 88 -17.66 -12.29 10.43
CA LYS A 88 -18.71 -11.73 9.56
C LYS A 88 -19.76 -12.78 9.18
N GLY A 89 -19.37 -14.06 9.13
CA GLY A 89 -20.26 -15.20 8.91
C GLY A 89 -21.13 -15.03 7.66
N ALA A 90 -22.44 -15.22 7.83
CA ALA A 90 -23.44 -15.15 6.77
C ALA A 90 -23.61 -13.74 6.15
N SER A 91 -23.05 -12.69 6.76
CA SER A 91 -23.09 -11.34 6.18
C SER A 91 -22.24 -11.22 4.91
N VAL A 92 -21.33 -12.16 4.65
CA VAL A 92 -20.48 -12.17 3.45
C VAL A 92 -21.10 -13.08 2.40
N LYS A 93 -21.69 -12.51 1.34
CA LYS A 93 -22.35 -13.25 0.24
C LYS A 93 -21.41 -14.22 -0.47
N ASP A 94 -20.15 -13.82 -0.67
CA ASP A 94 -19.09 -14.62 -1.27
C ASP A 94 -17.80 -14.56 -0.43
N PRO A 95 -17.59 -15.53 0.49
CA PRO A 95 -16.40 -15.51 1.34
C PRO A 95 -15.10 -15.76 0.55
N THR A 96 -15.13 -16.50 -0.55
CA THR A 96 -13.94 -16.72 -1.40
C THR A 96 -13.49 -15.41 -2.04
N GLY A 97 -14.42 -14.67 -2.65
CA GLY A 97 -14.16 -13.34 -3.20
C GLY A 97 -13.64 -12.35 -2.15
N PHE A 98 -14.21 -12.38 -0.94
CA PHE A 98 -13.79 -11.50 0.15
C PHE A 98 -12.33 -11.77 0.56
N ILE A 99 -11.95 -13.04 0.66
CA ILE A 99 -10.58 -13.46 0.98
C ILE A 99 -9.62 -13.01 -0.12
N LYS A 100 -9.94 -13.25 -1.41
CA LYS A 100 -9.13 -12.80 -2.55
C LYS A 100 -8.89 -11.29 -2.54
N PHE A 101 -9.93 -10.51 -2.28
CA PHE A 101 -9.83 -9.05 -2.21
C PHE A 101 -8.87 -8.60 -1.11
N LYS A 102 -9.01 -9.15 0.10
CA LYS A 102 -8.15 -8.83 1.24
C LYS A 102 -6.71 -9.30 1.02
N LEU A 103 -6.53 -10.48 0.43
CA LEU A 103 -5.21 -11.00 0.05
C LEU A 103 -4.51 -10.07 -0.93
N LYS A 104 -5.20 -9.60 -1.96
CA LYS A 104 -4.65 -8.65 -2.93
C LYS A 104 -4.18 -7.36 -2.26
N ALA A 105 -4.95 -6.83 -1.31
CA ALA A 105 -4.55 -5.64 -0.54
C ALA A 105 -3.33 -5.91 0.36
N LYS A 106 -3.29 -7.08 1.02
CA LYS A 106 -2.16 -7.50 1.88
C LYS A 106 -0.88 -7.74 1.09
N LEU A 107 -0.97 -8.44 -0.04
CA LEU A 107 0.17 -8.69 -0.94
C LEU A 107 0.71 -7.39 -1.52
N ALA A 108 -0.16 -6.44 -1.88
CA ALA A 108 0.27 -5.11 -2.31
C ALA A 108 1.09 -4.39 -1.22
N SER A 109 0.73 -4.55 0.05
CA SER A 109 1.49 -3.99 1.18
C SER A 109 2.84 -4.68 1.43
N LEU A 110 3.03 -5.92 0.96
CA LEU A 110 4.16 -6.77 1.33
C LEU A 110 5.38 -6.65 0.40
N GLY A 111 5.28 -6.13 -0.83
CA GLY A 111 6.51 -5.96 -1.62
C GLY A 111 6.44 -5.74 -3.12
N SER A 112 5.30 -5.40 -3.72
CA SER A 112 5.28 -5.10 -5.16
C SER A 112 5.40 -3.60 -5.38
N VAL A 113 6.38 -3.18 -6.18
CA VAL A 113 6.47 -1.85 -6.80
C VAL A 113 5.10 -1.56 -7.41
N GLN A 114 4.31 -0.79 -6.69
CA GLN A 114 2.94 -0.50 -7.07
C GLN A 114 3.04 0.62 -8.09
N GLU A 115 2.89 0.30 -9.37
CA GLU A 115 2.43 1.32 -10.31
C GLU A 115 1.14 1.86 -9.70
N ASP A 116 1.17 3.14 -9.32
CA ASP A 116 0.04 3.78 -8.66
C ASP A 116 -1.19 3.53 -9.52
N PRO A 117 -2.15 2.70 -9.05
CA PRO A 117 -3.28 2.32 -9.86
C PRO A 117 -3.99 3.62 -10.20
N CYS A 118 -4.09 3.90 -11.50
CA CYS A 118 -4.64 5.14 -12.04
C CYS A 118 -5.92 5.47 -11.27
N GLU A 119 -6.09 6.72 -10.87
CA GLU A 119 -7.10 7.18 -9.91
C GLU A 119 -8.50 6.58 -10.14
N ASN A 120 -8.93 6.48 -11.39
CA ASN A 120 -10.22 5.92 -11.80
C ASN A 120 -10.39 4.44 -11.40
N THR A 121 -9.30 3.67 -11.41
CA THR A 121 -9.32 2.25 -11.01
C THR A 121 -9.55 2.07 -9.51
N LYS A 122 -9.23 3.07 -8.68
CA LYS A 122 -9.52 3.02 -7.23
C LYS A 122 -11.03 3.11 -6.99
N ILE A 123 -11.71 4.00 -7.70
CA ILE A 123 -13.17 4.18 -7.61
C ILE A 123 -13.89 2.92 -8.12
N LEU A 124 -13.51 2.40 -9.29
CA LEU A 124 -14.06 1.16 -9.85
C LEU A 124 -13.99 0.00 -8.86
N LYS A 125 -12.77 -0.31 -8.38
CA LYS A 125 -12.54 -1.41 -7.43
C LYS A 125 -13.34 -1.26 -6.15
N ARG A 126 -13.55 -0.02 -5.69
CA ARG A 126 -14.33 0.26 -4.49
C ARG A 126 -15.81 0.02 -4.71
N VAL A 127 -16.35 0.41 -5.86
CA VAL A 127 -17.75 0.15 -6.23
C VAL A 127 -18.01 -1.34 -6.42
N GLU A 128 -17.14 -2.05 -7.15
CA GLU A 128 -17.20 -3.53 -7.27
C GLU A 128 -17.22 -4.19 -5.90
N TRP A 129 -16.29 -3.80 -5.01
CA TRP A 129 -16.25 -4.33 -3.66
C TRP A 129 -17.54 -4.07 -2.86
N LEU A 130 -18.16 -2.90 -3.02
CA LEU A 130 -19.42 -2.59 -2.34
C LEU A 130 -20.58 -3.42 -2.87
N ASN A 131 -20.61 -3.72 -4.17
CA ASN A 131 -21.64 -4.58 -4.75
C ASN A 131 -21.49 -6.03 -4.25
N ASP A 132 -20.26 -6.54 -4.21
CA ASP A 132 -19.99 -7.92 -3.82
C ASP A 132 -20.09 -8.14 -2.29
N PHE A 133 -19.53 -7.20 -1.50
CA PHE A 133 -19.28 -7.39 -0.07
C PHE A 133 -19.87 -6.30 0.82
N GLY A 134 -20.37 -5.21 0.24
CA GLY A 134 -20.88 -4.06 0.98
C GLY A 134 -22.23 -4.29 1.65
N GLY A 135 -22.91 -5.42 1.38
CA GLY A 135 -24.21 -5.74 1.96
C GLY A 135 -25.29 -4.73 1.57
N LEU A 136 -25.16 -4.12 0.38
CA LEU A 136 -26.13 -3.13 -0.11
C LEU A 136 -27.46 -3.79 -0.47
N ALA A 137 -28.55 -3.02 -0.32
CA ALA A 137 -29.89 -3.46 -0.69
C ALA A 137 -30.04 -3.76 -2.20
N GLN A 138 -29.31 -3.02 -3.03
CA GLN A 138 -29.21 -3.19 -4.49
C GLN A 138 -27.78 -2.90 -4.94
N ASP A 139 -27.38 -3.46 -6.08
CA ASP A 139 -26.06 -3.20 -6.65
C ASP A 139 -26.01 -1.77 -7.23
N ILE A 140 -24.84 -1.14 -7.13
CA ILE A 140 -24.56 0.17 -7.69
C ILE A 140 -24.37 0.02 -9.21
N ASP A 141 -25.12 0.80 -9.99
CA ASP A 141 -24.91 0.90 -11.44
C ASP A 141 -23.69 1.78 -11.74
N TYR A 142 -22.55 1.13 -11.95
CA TYR A 142 -21.25 1.79 -12.17
C TYR A 142 -21.29 2.80 -13.32
N ASN A 143 -21.96 2.46 -14.44
CA ASN A 143 -21.99 3.32 -15.63
C ASN A 143 -22.67 4.67 -15.34
N ARG A 144 -23.61 4.69 -14.41
CA ARG A 144 -24.33 5.92 -14.01
C ARG A 144 -23.55 6.76 -13.02
N VAL A 145 -22.72 6.15 -12.18
CA VAL A 145 -22.02 6.86 -11.09
C VAL A 145 -20.57 7.22 -11.43
N VAL A 146 -19.93 6.58 -12.40
CA VAL A 146 -18.50 6.78 -12.71
C VAL A 146 -18.18 8.23 -13.07
N ALA A 147 -18.85 8.82 -14.05
CA ALA A 147 -18.56 10.19 -14.49
C ALA A 147 -18.81 11.24 -13.38
N PRO A 148 -19.92 11.18 -12.61
CA PRO A 148 -20.12 12.05 -11.44
C PRO A 148 -19.06 11.88 -10.35
N LEU A 149 -18.64 10.65 -10.04
CA LEU A 149 -17.60 10.39 -9.04
C LEU A 149 -16.23 10.92 -9.52
N GLU A 150 -15.84 10.62 -10.75
CA GLU A 150 -14.58 11.13 -11.34
C GLU A 150 -14.53 12.66 -11.33
N SER A 151 -15.63 13.33 -11.69
CA SER A 151 -15.71 14.79 -11.66
C SER A 151 -15.74 15.40 -10.24
N ALA A 152 -16.07 14.62 -9.21
CA ALA A 152 -15.92 15.04 -7.81
C ALA A 152 -14.48 14.88 -7.27
N GLY A 153 -13.64 14.13 -7.97
CA GLY A 153 -12.29 13.74 -7.54
C GLY A 153 -12.29 12.51 -6.63
N VAL A 154 -11.13 11.84 -6.55
CA VAL A 154 -10.97 10.56 -5.83
C VAL A 154 -11.27 10.69 -4.33
N GLU A 155 -10.77 11.73 -3.66
CA GLU A 155 -10.94 11.90 -2.21
C GLU A 155 -12.41 12.08 -1.83
N SER A 156 -13.12 12.99 -2.52
CA SER A 156 -14.56 13.21 -2.35
C SER A 156 -15.35 11.93 -2.65
N SER A 157 -15.00 11.24 -3.73
CA SER A 157 -15.63 9.97 -4.12
C SER A 157 -15.48 8.90 -3.06
N MET A 158 -14.27 8.72 -2.51
CA MET A 158 -14.02 7.74 -1.45
C MET A 158 -14.77 8.07 -0.17
N THR A 159 -14.92 9.36 0.16
CA THR A 159 -15.72 9.79 1.30
C THR A 159 -17.21 9.48 1.09
N ILE A 160 -17.75 9.77 -0.10
CA ILE A 160 -19.14 9.45 -0.45
C ILE A 160 -19.40 7.94 -0.40
N LEU A 161 -18.51 7.13 -0.98
CA LEU A 161 -18.64 5.67 -0.97
C LEU A 161 -18.52 5.09 0.44
N LYS A 162 -17.72 5.70 1.32
CA LYS A 162 -17.65 5.33 2.74
C LYS A 162 -18.94 5.69 3.48
N GLU A 163 -19.49 6.89 3.27
CA GLU A 163 -20.78 7.27 3.86
C GLU A 163 -21.92 6.33 3.43
N LEU A 164 -21.90 5.86 2.18
CA LEU A 164 -22.84 4.85 1.70
C LEU A 164 -22.69 3.53 2.46
N GLU A 165 -21.46 3.05 2.67
CA GLU A 165 -21.18 1.82 3.43
C GLU A 165 -21.69 1.92 4.88
N ASP A 166 -21.48 3.07 5.52
CA ASP A 166 -21.90 3.33 6.90
C ASP A 166 -23.44 3.39 7.04
N LYS A 167 -24.15 3.79 5.97
CA LYS A 167 -25.62 3.96 5.95
C LYS A 167 -26.35 2.91 5.12
N ARG A 168 -25.68 1.81 4.76
CA ARG A 168 -26.19 0.79 3.83
C ARG A 168 -27.57 0.24 4.20
N ASP A 169 -27.85 0.08 5.49
CA ASP A 169 -29.13 -0.50 5.97
C ASP A 169 -30.31 0.48 5.83
N SER A 170 -30.03 1.79 5.74
CA SER A 170 -31.04 2.84 5.62
C SER A 170 -31.29 3.29 4.18
N ILE A 171 -30.45 2.87 3.24
CA ILE A 171 -30.45 3.35 1.85
C ILE A 171 -31.06 2.28 0.95
N ALA A 172 -32.26 2.54 0.43
CA ALA A 172 -32.95 1.64 -0.48
C ALA A 172 -32.34 1.61 -1.90
N ASP A 173 -31.84 2.76 -2.39
CA ASP A 173 -31.21 2.91 -3.70
C ASP A 173 -29.81 3.55 -3.54
N PRO A 174 -28.75 2.73 -3.52
CA PRO A 174 -27.36 3.19 -3.44
C PRO A 174 -26.93 4.10 -4.60
N THR A 175 -27.45 3.86 -5.81
CA THR A 175 -27.10 4.64 -7.01
C THR A 175 -27.64 6.06 -6.88
N ALA A 176 -28.91 6.21 -6.48
CA ALA A 176 -29.51 7.52 -6.24
C ALA A 176 -28.82 8.28 -5.11
N PHE A 177 -28.42 7.58 -4.04
CA PHE A 177 -27.68 8.18 -2.92
C PHE A 177 -26.35 8.79 -3.39
N ILE A 178 -25.55 8.06 -4.16
CA ILE A 178 -24.26 8.54 -4.67
C ILE A 178 -24.44 9.80 -5.52
N LEU A 179 -25.39 9.78 -6.47
CA LEU A 179 -25.66 10.94 -7.33
C LEU A 179 -26.09 12.17 -6.52
N GLY A 180 -26.92 11.97 -5.49
CA GLY A 180 -27.32 13.04 -4.56
C GLY A 180 -26.16 13.60 -3.75
N ALA A 181 -25.28 12.72 -3.24
CA ALA A 181 -24.13 13.10 -2.44
C ALA A 181 -23.07 13.87 -3.25
N VAL A 182 -22.81 13.45 -4.50
CA VAL A 182 -21.94 14.19 -5.44
C VAL A 182 -22.51 15.57 -5.73
N LYS A 183 -23.80 15.68 -6.01
CA LYS A 183 -24.44 16.99 -6.24
C LYS A 183 -24.35 17.89 -5.01
N ALA A 184 -24.43 17.33 -3.80
CA ALA A 184 -24.28 18.07 -2.55
C ALA A 184 -22.83 18.47 -2.26
N SER A 185 -21.83 17.66 -2.62
CA SER A 185 -20.41 17.99 -2.45
C SER A 185 -20.02 19.18 -3.33
N TRP A 186 -20.54 19.26 -4.56
CA TRP A 186 -20.33 20.41 -5.44
C TRP A 186 -20.94 21.71 -4.90
N LYS A 187 -22.15 21.64 -4.33
CA LYS A 187 -22.76 22.82 -3.69
C LYS A 187 -21.89 23.34 -2.53
N ARG A 188 -21.37 22.43 -1.70
CA ARG A 188 -20.45 22.78 -0.60
C ARG A 188 -19.14 23.39 -1.10
N ALA A 189 -18.54 22.80 -2.12
CA ALA A 189 -17.31 23.33 -2.73
C ALA A 189 -17.51 24.72 -3.35
N ALA A 190 -18.66 24.98 -3.97
CA ALA A 190 -19.01 26.29 -4.52
C ALA A 190 -19.16 27.35 -3.41
N SER A 191 -19.81 27.00 -2.28
CA SER A 191 -19.95 27.93 -1.15
C SER A 191 -18.64 28.28 -0.46
N LEU A 192 -17.65 27.37 -0.40
CA LEU A 192 -16.33 27.68 0.19
C LEU A 192 -15.55 28.74 -0.61
N LYS A 193 -15.69 28.74 -1.94
CA LYS A 193 -15.03 29.74 -2.80
C LYS A 193 -15.64 31.14 -2.67
N GLN A 194 -16.86 31.24 -2.16
CA GLN A 194 -17.56 32.51 -1.99
C GLN A 194 -17.33 33.15 -0.63
N THR A 195 -16.33 32.72 0.16
CA THR A 195 -15.95 33.49 1.35
C THR A 195 -15.57 34.90 0.89
N PRO A 196 -16.43 35.92 1.12
CA PRO A 196 -16.12 37.25 0.67
C PRO A 196 -14.89 37.64 1.47
N THR A 197 -13.85 38.07 0.77
CA THR A 197 -12.73 38.80 1.35
C THR A 197 -13.36 40.01 2.06
N ARG A 198 -13.81 39.82 3.30
CA ARG A 198 -14.20 40.92 4.18
C ARG A 198 -12.90 41.67 4.37
N THR A 199 -12.77 42.75 3.61
CA THR A 199 -11.78 43.79 3.82
C THR A 199 -11.75 44.04 5.33
N PRO A 200 -10.63 43.77 6.00
CA PRO A 200 -10.52 44.04 7.42
C PRO A 200 -10.65 45.54 7.58
N LYS A 201 -11.83 46.01 8.03
CA LYS A 201 -11.98 47.35 8.54
C LYS A 201 -11.07 47.42 9.76
N ALA A 202 -10.03 48.23 9.64
CA ALA A 202 -8.98 48.40 10.60
C ALA A 202 -9.56 48.64 12.00
N GLU A 203 -9.34 47.69 12.89
CA GLU A 203 -9.30 47.96 14.32
C GLU A 203 -8.08 47.24 14.92
N VAL A 204 -7.46 47.97 15.82
CA VAL A 204 -6.05 47.99 16.18
C VAL A 204 -5.76 46.98 17.30
N SER A 205 -4.52 46.46 17.34
CA SER A 205 -3.85 45.87 18.52
C SER A 205 -4.38 44.48 18.97
N SER A 206 -3.60 43.42 19.20
CA SER A 206 -2.16 43.27 19.46
C SER A 206 -1.77 41.77 19.37
N THR A 207 -0.50 41.54 19.01
CA THR A 207 0.40 40.46 19.50
C THR A 207 -0.08 39.00 19.51
N ALA A 208 0.35 38.21 18.52
CA ALA A 208 0.88 36.85 18.76
C ALA A 208 1.64 36.33 17.54
N ARG A 209 2.95 36.13 17.73
CA ARG A 209 3.95 35.68 16.76
C ARG A 209 4.04 34.15 16.82
N GLY A 210 3.50 33.45 15.82
CA GLY A 210 3.57 31.98 15.69
C GLY A 210 4.32 31.55 14.43
N LYS A 211 5.49 30.96 14.62
CA LYS A 211 6.46 30.48 13.61
C LYS A 211 5.86 29.49 12.60
N ALA A 212 6.10 29.75 11.32
CA ALA A 212 6.22 28.72 10.29
C ALA A 212 7.69 28.69 9.81
N GLN A 213 8.48 27.80 10.40
CA GLN A 213 9.82 27.41 9.93
C GLN A 213 9.86 25.88 10.00
N SER A 214 9.52 25.21 8.91
CA SER A 214 9.49 23.73 8.83
C SER A 214 10.10 23.22 7.51
N GLY A 215 11.23 23.80 7.11
CA GLY A 215 11.95 23.32 5.92
C GLY A 215 13.46 23.58 5.91
N ALA A 216 13.95 24.54 6.68
CA ALA A 216 15.39 24.88 6.70
C ALA A 216 16.21 24.15 7.78
N ALA A 217 15.56 23.39 8.67
CA ALA A 217 16.26 22.70 9.77
C ALA A 217 16.97 21.42 9.33
N ASP A 218 16.45 20.70 8.33
CA ASP A 218 17.01 19.41 7.89
C ASP A 218 18.30 19.54 7.08
N LEU A 219 18.47 20.62 6.30
CA LEU A 219 19.69 20.82 5.50
C LEU A 219 20.94 21.08 6.36
N ARG A 220 20.77 21.68 7.55
CA ARG A 220 21.89 21.88 8.49
C ARG A 220 22.33 20.57 9.15
N ALA A 221 21.40 19.66 9.43
CA ALA A 221 21.74 18.34 9.99
C ALA A 221 22.52 17.48 8.99
N LEU A 222 22.17 17.55 7.71
CA LEU A 222 22.88 16.84 6.64
C LEU A 222 24.30 17.38 6.40
N SER A 223 24.51 18.69 6.50
CA SER A 223 25.84 19.31 6.33
C SER A 223 26.83 18.89 7.43
N GLY A 224 26.36 18.74 8.69
CA GLY A 224 27.19 18.26 9.80
C GLY A 224 27.60 16.80 9.66
N PHE A 225 26.70 15.94 9.17
CA PHE A 225 27.00 14.53 8.92
C PHE A 225 28.02 14.33 7.78
N MET A 226 27.93 15.13 6.72
CA MET A 226 28.88 15.06 5.59
C MET A 226 30.31 15.46 5.98
N SER A 227 30.46 16.43 6.88
CA SER A 227 31.77 16.84 7.42
C SER A 227 32.42 15.73 8.27
N PHE A 228 31.62 14.82 8.83
CA PHE A 228 32.09 13.65 9.57
C PHE A 228 32.63 12.57 8.63
N LEU A 229 31.91 12.25 7.54
CA LEU A 229 32.35 11.25 6.55
C LEU A 229 33.69 11.61 5.89
N GLN A 230 33.91 12.90 5.62
CA GLN A 230 35.14 13.38 5.00
C GLN A 230 36.36 13.37 5.94
N ARG A 231 36.14 13.19 7.25
CA ARG A 231 37.19 13.12 8.27
C ARG A 231 37.70 11.70 8.53
N SER A 232 37.11 10.69 7.88
CA SER A 232 37.52 9.29 8.05
C SER A 232 38.81 8.99 7.26
N PRO A 233 39.90 8.52 7.91
CA PRO A 233 41.21 8.28 7.27
C PRO A 233 41.22 7.09 6.30
N ARG A 234 40.08 6.38 6.15
CA ARG A 234 39.97 5.17 5.32
C ARG A 234 39.45 5.45 3.91
N VAL A 235 38.93 6.64 3.64
CA VAL A 235 38.34 6.99 2.35
C VAL A 235 39.42 7.54 1.42
N ARG A 236 39.88 6.73 0.46
CA ARG A 236 40.97 7.10 -0.47
C ARG A 236 40.54 8.03 -1.61
N LYS A 237 39.23 8.28 -1.79
CA LYS A 237 38.70 9.15 -2.84
C LYS A 237 37.62 10.07 -2.27
N PRO A 238 37.67 11.39 -2.50
CA PRO A 238 36.63 12.31 -2.05
C PRO A 238 35.30 11.94 -2.71
N VAL A 239 34.23 11.92 -1.93
CA VAL A 239 32.87 11.70 -2.42
C VAL A 239 32.36 13.00 -3.02
N ASP A 240 31.87 12.97 -4.26
CA ASP A 240 31.29 14.14 -4.92
C ASP A 240 29.91 14.44 -4.34
N PHE A 241 29.76 15.61 -3.72
CA PHE A 241 28.53 16.03 -3.06
C PHE A 241 27.40 16.29 -4.05
N GLY A 242 27.71 16.74 -5.27
CA GLY A 242 26.70 17.05 -6.28
C GLY A 242 25.92 15.81 -6.68
N GLU A 243 26.62 14.70 -6.94
CA GLU A 243 25.99 13.44 -7.36
C GLU A 243 25.18 12.80 -6.23
N VAL A 244 25.69 12.82 -4.99
CA VAL A 244 25.00 12.23 -3.84
C VAL A 244 23.77 13.04 -3.43
N ALA A 245 23.84 14.37 -3.48
CA ALA A 245 22.70 15.24 -3.15
C ALA A 245 21.54 15.04 -4.13
N SER A 246 21.81 15.00 -5.45
CA SER A 246 20.78 14.76 -6.46
C SER A 246 20.18 13.35 -6.35
N ALA A 247 20.99 12.34 -6.02
CA ALA A 247 20.49 10.98 -5.79
C ALA A 247 19.59 10.87 -4.54
N LEU A 248 19.96 11.55 -3.44
CA LEU A 248 19.16 11.55 -2.21
C LEU A 248 17.87 12.37 -2.34
N GLU A 249 17.89 13.47 -3.10
CA GLU A 249 16.69 14.25 -3.41
C GLU A 249 15.68 13.44 -4.23
N ALA A 250 16.15 12.66 -5.21
CA ALA A 250 15.31 11.74 -5.98
C ALA A 250 14.69 10.60 -5.15
N LEU A 251 15.31 10.23 -4.03
CA LEU A 251 14.82 9.21 -3.09
C LEU A 251 13.76 9.73 -2.11
N GLY A 252 13.68 11.05 -1.90
CA GLY A 252 12.82 11.69 -0.91
C GLY A 252 13.37 11.60 0.52
N SER A 253 13.04 12.60 1.35
CA SER A 253 13.64 12.82 2.68
C SER A 253 13.57 11.61 3.62
N ARG A 254 12.45 10.89 3.63
CA ARG A 254 12.23 9.75 4.54
C ARG A 254 13.06 8.52 4.16
N ARG A 255 13.25 8.28 2.87
CA ARG A 255 14.04 7.15 2.34
C ARG A 255 15.54 7.46 2.40
N ALA A 256 15.93 8.70 2.15
CA ALA A 256 17.30 9.18 2.34
C ALA A 256 17.80 8.94 3.78
N LEU A 257 16.99 9.25 4.79
CA LEU A 257 17.34 9.01 6.19
C LEU A 257 17.53 7.51 6.53
N GLN A 258 16.69 6.63 5.99
CA GLN A 258 16.86 5.18 6.19
C GLN A 258 18.16 4.65 5.58
N VAL A 259 18.53 5.13 4.39
CA VAL A 259 19.79 4.75 3.73
C VAL A 259 20.99 5.22 4.54
N ILE A 260 20.96 6.47 5.03
CA ILE A 260 22.03 7.01 5.89
C ILE A 260 22.17 6.20 7.19
N GLN A 261 21.06 5.84 7.83
CA GLN A 261 21.07 5.04 9.06
C GLN A 261 21.63 3.63 8.84
N GLN A 262 21.27 2.98 7.72
CA GLN A 262 21.84 1.67 7.36
C GLN A 262 23.33 1.74 7.05
N MET A 263 23.83 2.84 6.47
CA MET A 263 25.27 3.02 6.24
C MET A 263 26.04 3.17 7.56
N GLN A 264 25.46 3.89 8.54
CA GLN A 264 26.04 4.02 9.88
C GLN A 264 26.10 2.67 10.61
N GLU A 265 25.01 1.89 10.60
CA GLU A 265 24.96 0.57 11.25
C GLU A 265 25.95 -0.44 10.64
N LYS A 266 26.24 -0.31 9.35
CA LYS A 266 27.20 -1.18 8.63
C LYS A 266 28.65 -0.70 8.72
N GLY A 267 28.93 0.36 9.49
CA GLY A 267 30.28 0.90 9.64
C GLY A 267 30.87 1.47 8.35
N LEU A 268 30.01 1.89 7.41
CA LEU A 268 30.39 2.57 6.17
C LEU A 268 30.45 4.11 6.36
N GLY A 269 30.36 4.59 7.60
CA GLY A 269 30.52 5.99 8.00
C GLY A 269 31.81 6.26 8.75
#